data_AF-A0A3F3PRV0-F1
#
_entry.id   AF-A0A3F3PRV0-F1
#
_cell.length_a   1.000
_cell.length_b   1.000
_cell.length_c   1.000
_cell.angle_alpha   90.00
_cell.angle_beta   90.00
_cell.angle_gamma   90.00
#
_symmetry.space_group_name_H-M   'P 1'
#
loop_
_entity.id
_entity.type
_entity.pdbx_description
1 polymer ?
#
loop_
_entity_poly.entity_id
_entity_poly.type
_entity_poly.pdbx_seq_one_letter_code
_entity_poly.pdbx_strand_id
1 'polypeptide(L)'
;MHLDQFLDPLEEQVDETTTDIDNIVLSQYSAAVDDEVEDDDDIVEALPAISSTRALQALYDLRLYEEQQADANQASLHSLAGQERDILRRKVLNAQQSDIRGYFR
;
A
#
# COMPACT_ATOMS: atom_id res chain seq x y z
N MET A 1 4.44 52.56 -23.92
CA MET A 1 5.03 51.31 -24.45
C MET A 1 6.39 51.65 -25.03
N HIS A 2 7.43 50.88 -24.70
CA HIS A 2 8.77 51.00 -25.27
C HIS A 2 9.02 49.80 -26.18
N LEU A 3 9.63 50.05 -27.33
CA LEU A 3 9.75 49.12 -28.47
C LEU A 3 10.70 47.94 -28.19
N ASP A 4 11.43 47.99 -27.07
CA ASP A 4 12.50 47.05 -26.71
C ASP A 4 11.98 45.70 -26.18
N GLN A 5 10.65 45.50 -26.17
CA GLN A 5 9.99 44.26 -25.74
C GLN A 5 9.71 43.29 -26.91
N PHE A 6 10.06 43.66 -28.15
CA PHE A 6 9.79 42.87 -29.36
C PHE A 6 11.05 42.31 -30.05
N LEU A 7 12.22 42.48 -29.43
CA LEU A 7 13.41 41.78 -29.88
C LEU A 7 13.50 40.52 -29.04
N ASP A 8 13.28 39.38 -29.72
CA ASP A 8 13.41 38.04 -29.15
C ASP A 8 14.69 37.99 -28.29
N PRO A 9 14.63 37.51 -27.03
CA PRO A 9 15.78 37.49 -26.16
C PRO A 9 16.93 36.75 -26.84
N LEU A 10 18.14 37.31 -26.77
CA LEU A 10 19.35 36.80 -27.44
C LEU A 10 19.70 35.33 -27.07
N GLU A 11 19.03 34.80 -26.03
CA GLU A 11 19.19 33.46 -25.47
C GLU A 11 18.22 32.43 -26.09
N GLU A 12 17.18 32.84 -26.82
CA GLU A 12 16.27 31.92 -27.50
C GLU A 12 16.85 31.53 -28.86
N GLN A 13 17.81 30.59 -28.83
CA GLN A 13 18.33 29.95 -30.02
C GLN A 13 17.50 28.71 -30.32
N VAL A 14 16.73 28.74 -31.41
CA VAL A 14 16.04 27.55 -31.92
C VAL A 14 17.05 26.71 -32.70
N ASP A 15 17.54 25.64 -32.09
CA ASP A 15 18.39 24.67 -32.77
C ASP A 15 17.57 23.88 -33.82
N GLU A 16 17.81 24.17 -35.11
CA GLU A 16 17.16 23.52 -36.26
C GLU A 16 17.73 22.11 -36.56
N THR A 17 18.29 21.41 -35.57
CA THR A 17 18.77 20.05 -35.76
C THR A 17 17.62 19.06 -35.67
N THR A 18 17.02 18.74 -36.82
CA THR A 18 15.96 17.71 -36.95
C THR A 18 16.39 16.31 -36.49
N THR A 19 17.69 16.08 -36.27
CA THR A 19 18.29 14.81 -35.86
C THR A 19 17.85 14.31 -34.48
N ASP A 20 17.28 15.16 -33.62
CA ASP A 20 16.86 14.75 -32.27
C ASP A 20 15.37 14.45 -32.14
N ILE A 21 14.54 14.80 -33.14
CA ILE A 21 13.10 14.52 -33.08
C ILE A 21 12.85 13.02 -33.10
N ASP A 22 13.58 12.27 -33.94
CA ASP A 22 13.42 10.81 -34.04
C ASP A 22 13.74 10.13 -32.69
N ASN A 23 14.78 10.57 -31.99
CA ASN A 23 15.11 10.05 -30.65
C ASN A 23 14.08 10.44 -29.59
N ILE A 24 13.54 11.66 -29.64
CA ILE A 24 12.49 12.12 -28.72
C ILE A 24 11.20 11.31 -28.95
N VAL A 25 10.80 11.12 -30.21
CA VAL A 25 9.62 10.35 -30.58
C VAL A 25 9.82 8.87 -30.22
N LEU A 26 10.97 8.28 -30.56
CA LEU A 26 11.29 6.90 -30.18
C LEU A 26 11.31 6.72 -28.66
N SER A 27 11.79 7.69 -27.89
CA SER A 27 11.80 7.61 -26.42
C SER A 27 10.40 7.59 -25.80
N GLN A 28 9.42 8.27 -26.42
CA GLN A 28 8.02 8.26 -25.99
C GLN A 28 7.33 6.92 -26.26
N TYR A 29 7.73 6.20 -27.31
CA TYR A 29 7.16 4.88 -27.63
C TYR A 29 7.97 3.72 -27.04
N SER A 30 9.26 3.89 -26.73
CA SER A 30 10.06 2.84 -26.07
C SER A 30 9.67 2.64 -24.60
N ALA A 31 9.12 3.66 -23.95
CA ALA A 31 8.51 3.52 -22.62
C ALA A 31 7.14 2.82 -22.66
N ALA A 32 6.51 2.72 -23.83
CA ALA A 32 5.17 2.15 -24.01
C ALA A 32 5.17 0.68 -24.53
N VAL A 33 6.34 0.03 -24.61
CA VAL A 33 6.47 -1.35 -25.13
C VAL A 33 6.89 -2.36 -24.05
N ASP A 34 6.98 -1.95 -22.77
CA ASP A 34 7.13 -2.89 -21.65
C ASP A 34 5.87 -2.98 -20.75
N ASP A 35 4.78 -2.28 -21.09
CA ASP A 35 3.49 -2.39 -20.39
C ASP A 35 2.63 -3.55 -20.95
N GLU A 36 3.22 -4.75 -21.06
CA GLU A 36 2.45 -6.01 -21.02
C GLU A 36 2.64 -6.76 -19.68
N VAL A 37 2.98 -6.02 -18.63
CA VAL A 37 2.53 -6.37 -17.29
C VAL A 37 1.28 -5.52 -17.03
N GLU A 38 0.11 -6.17 -17.06
CA GLU A 38 -0.96 -5.80 -16.12
C GLU A 38 -0.41 -6.06 -14.71
N ASP A 39 0.59 -5.26 -14.29
CA ASP A 39 0.82 -5.01 -12.89
C ASP A 39 -0.37 -4.14 -12.51
N ASP A 40 -1.41 -4.82 -12.04
CA ASP A 40 -2.40 -4.29 -11.10
C ASP A 40 -1.65 -3.86 -9.83
N ASP A 41 -0.75 -2.89 -9.99
CA ASP A 41 0.01 -2.20 -8.95
C ASP A 41 -0.94 -1.14 -8.37
N ASP A 42 -2.16 -1.58 -8.04
CA ASP A 42 -2.95 -0.99 -6.98
C ASP A 42 -2.03 -1.02 -5.76
N ILE A 43 -1.33 0.10 -5.53
CA ILE A 43 -0.55 0.35 -4.31
C ILE A 43 -1.58 0.36 -3.19
N VAL A 44 -1.95 -0.84 -2.70
CA VAL A 44 -2.85 -0.99 -1.57
C VAL A 44 -2.07 -0.51 -0.36
N GLU A 45 -2.29 0.74 0.02
CA GLU A 45 -1.75 1.30 1.24
C GLU A 45 -2.04 0.34 2.40
N ALA A 46 -0.97 -0.26 2.93
CA ALA A 46 -1.11 -1.25 3.98
C ALA A 46 -1.73 -0.61 5.22
N LEU A 47 -2.88 -1.14 5.65
CA LEU A 47 -3.54 -0.68 6.86
C LEU A 47 -2.59 -0.83 8.06
N PRO A 48 -2.59 0.15 8.99
CA PRO A 48 -1.74 0.10 10.15
C PRO A 48 -2.06 -1.14 11.00
N ALA A 49 -1.03 -1.94 11.29
CA ALA A 49 -1.18 -3.12 12.12
C ALA A 49 -1.53 -2.74 13.57
N ILE A 50 -2.45 -3.49 14.19
CA ILE A 50 -2.80 -3.35 15.60
C ILE A 50 -2.16 -4.46 16.43
N SER A 51 -1.95 -4.20 17.72
CA SER A 51 -1.44 -5.22 18.64
C SER A 51 -2.47 -6.34 18.87
N SER A 52 -1.99 -7.55 19.20
CA SER A 52 -2.87 -8.68 19.53
C SER A 52 -3.82 -8.35 20.69
N THR A 53 -3.38 -7.57 21.66
CA THR A 53 -4.21 -7.15 22.80
C THR A 53 -5.33 -6.22 22.36
N ARG A 54 -5.05 -5.26 21.47
CA ARG A 54 -6.06 -4.37 20.91
C ARG A 54 -7.07 -5.14 20.05
N ALA A 55 -6.60 -6.10 19.26
CA ALA A 55 -7.48 -6.96 18.46
C ALA A 55 -8.42 -7.81 19.34
N LEU A 56 -7.91 -8.39 20.43
CA LEU A 56 -8.72 -9.17 21.38
C LEU A 56 -9.78 -8.31 22.09
N GLN A 57 -9.43 -7.08 22.47
CA GLN A 57 -10.41 -6.15 23.05
C GLN A 57 -11.52 -5.82 22.04
N ALA A 58 -11.17 -5.51 20.80
CA ALA A 58 -12.15 -5.21 19.76
C ALA A 58 -13.07 -6.41 19.47
N LEU A 59 -12.53 -7.64 19.48
CA LEU A 59 -13.33 -8.86 19.35
C LEU A 59 -14.30 -9.04 20.51
N TYR A 60 -13.85 -8.77 21.75
CA TYR A 60 -14.72 -8.81 22.92
C TYR A 60 -15.87 -7.81 22.80
N ASP A 61 -15.56 -6.58 22.42
CA ASP A 61 -16.57 -5.52 22.27
C ASP A 61 -17.59 -5.88 21.17
N LEU A 62 -17.13 -6.41 20.03
CA LEU A 62 -17.98 -6.83 18.92
C LEU A 62 -18.86 -8.02 19.30
N ARG A 63 -18.30 -9.00 20.01
CA ARG A 63 -19.06 -10.16 20.50
C ARG A 63 -20.15 -9.74 21.49
N LEU A 64 -19.81 -8.86 22.43
CA LEU A 64 -20.76 -8.32 23.41
C LEU A 64 -21.90 -7.57 22.71
N TYR A 65 -21.57 -6.75 21.71
CA TYR A 65 -22.56 -6.05 20.90
C TYR A 65 -23.55 -7.02 20.23
N GLU A 66 -23.05 -8.12 19.66
CA GLU A 66 -23.87 -9.11 18.98
C GLU A 66 -24.74 -9.92 19.95
N GLU A 67 -24.20 -10.32 21.10
CA GLU A 67 -24.93 -11.04 22.16
C GLU A 67 -26.09 -10.22 22.75
N GLN A 68 -26.00 -8.88 22.68
CA GLN A 68 -27.05 -7.96 23.16
C GLN A 68 -28.19 -7.74 22.14
N GLN A 69 -28.06 -8.22 20.90
CA GLN A 69 -29.11 -8.10 19.90
C GLN A 69 -30.26 -9.07 20.17
N ALA A 70 -31.49 -8.65 19.85
CA ALA A 70 -32.68 -9.50 20.00
C ALA A 70 -32.61 -10.75 19.08
N ASP A 71 -32.05 -10.58 17.89
CA ASP A 71 -31.85 -11.64 16.89
C ASP A 71 -30.35 -11.88 16.66
N ALA A 72 -29.62 -12.16 17.76
CA ALA A 72 -28.17 -12.38 17.72
C ALA A 72 -27.78 -13.49 16.72
N ASN A 73 -26.88 -13.17 15.80
CA ASN A 73 -26.41 -14.09 14.78
C ASN A 73 -25.42 -15.11 15.39
N GLN A 74 -25.93 -16.30 15.67
CA GLN A 74 -25.15 -17.40 16.25
C GLN A 74 -23.95 -17.81 15.38
N ALA A 75 -24.07 -17.74 14.05
CA ALA A 75 -22.97 -18.05 13.15
C ALA A 75 -21.83 -17.02 13.28
N SER A 76 -22.18 -15.74 13.45
CA SER A 76 -21.22 -14.67 13.71
C SER A 76 -20.49 -14.91 15.04
N LEU A 77 -21.23 -15.18 16.12
CA LEU A 77 -20.65 -15.46 17.44
C LEU A 77 -19.68 -16.64 17.42
N HIS A 78 -20.01 -17.73 16.71
CA HIS A 78 -19.11 -18.86 16.53
C HIS A 78 -17.84 -18.49 15.75
N SER A 79 -17.98 -17.69 14.69
CA SER A 79 -16.84 -17.21 13.91
C SER A 79 -15.90 -16.35 14.76
N LEU A 80 -16.45 -15.42 15.54
CA LEU A 80 -15.69 -14.54 16.44
C LEU A 80 -14.93 -15.34 17.50
N ALA A 81 -15.54 -16.37 18.08
CA ALA A 81 -14.86 -17.27 19.03
C ALA A 81 -13.71 -18.05 18.37
N GLY A 82 -13.84 -18.41 17.09
CA GLY A 82 -12.76 -19.02 16.32
C GLY A 82 -11.58 -18.06 16.14
N GLN A 83 -11.85 -16.82 15.73
CA GLN A 83 -10.82 -15.78 15.54
C GLN A 83 -10.08 -15.45 16.84
N GLU A 84 -10.79 -15.38 17.97
CA GLU A 84 -10.19 -15.18 19.29
C GLU A 84 -9.14 -16.27 19.60
N ARG A 85 -9.48 -17.54 19.38
CA ARG A 85 -8.58 -18.68 19.60
C ARG A 85 -7.34 -18.60 18.72
N ASP A 86 -7.51 -18.21 17.46
CA ASP A 86 -6.39 -18.06 16.53
C ASP A 86 -5.44 -16.93 16.93
N ILE A 87 -5.98 -15.78 17.35
CA ILE A 87 -5.15 -14.67 17.84
C ILE A 87 -4.39 -15.07 19.10
N LEU A 88 -5.05 -15.74 20.05
CA LEU A 88 -4.40 -16.23 21.26
C LEU A 88 -3.28 -17.24 20.93
N ARG A 89 -3.53 -18.17 20.00
CA ARG A 89 -2.52 -19.13 19.54
C ARG A 89 -1.31 -18.41 18.95
N ARG A 90 -1.52 -17.45 18.04
CA ARG A 90 -0.43 -16.66 17.43
C ARG A 90 0.33 -15.84 18.47
N LYS A 91 -0.39 -15.25 19.44
CA LYS A 91 0.22 -14.49 20.55
C LYS A 91 1.17 -15.37 21.38
N VAL A 92 0.76 -16.61 21.69
CA VAL A 92 1.60 -17.57 22.42
C VAL A 92 2.82 -17.98 21.60
N LEU A 93 2.63 -18.29 20.32
CA LEU A 93 3.74 -18.65 19.42
C LEU A 93 4.76 -17.52 19.29
N ASN A 94 4.30 -16.28 19.14
CA ASN A 94 5.17 -15.11 19.05
C ASN A 94 5.83 -14.74 20.39
N ALA A 95 5.24 -15.16 21.51
CA ALA A 95 5.82 -14.96 22.85
C ALA A 95 6.87 -16.03 23.20
N GLN A 96 6.87 -17.19 22.51
CA GLN A 96 7.97 -18.15 22.63
C GLN A 96 9.21 -17.53 22.00
N GLN A 97 10.06 -16.93 22.85
CA GLN A 97 11.35 -16.38 22.46
C GLN A 97 12.14 -17.41 21.62
N SER A 98 12.56 -16.99 20.44
CA SER A 98 13.64 -17.66 19.71
C SER A 98 14.90 -17.71 20.60
N ASP A 99 15.55 -18.87 20.68
CA ASP A 99 16.80 -19.04 21.42
C ASP A 99 17.78 -17.90 21.06
N ILE A 100 18.27 -17.19 22.08
CA ILE A 100 19.18 -16.05 21.92
C ILE A 100 20.45 -16.43 21.15
N ARG A 101 20.82 -17.72 21.16
CA ARG A 101 21.94 -18.27 20.39
C ARG A 101 21.78 -18.09 18.87
N GLY A 102 20.56 -17.91 18.36
CA GLY A 102 20.31 -17.60 16.96
C GLY A 102 20.78 -16.21 16.51
N TYR A 103 21.01 -15.27 17.45
CA TYR A 103 21.46 -13.90 17.16
C TYR A 103 22.98 -13.74 17.09
N PHE A 104 23.76 -14.75 17.49
CA PHE A 104 25.23 -14.70 17.56
C PHE A 104 25.92 -15.49 16.44
N ARG A 105 25.24 -15.75 15.32
CA ARG A 105 25.82 -16.44 14.17
C ARG A 105 26.26 -15.46 13.09
#